data_AF-A0A957TVY1-F1
#
_entry.id   AF-A0A957TVY1-F1
#
_cell.length_a   1.000
_cell.length_b   1.000
_cell.length_c   1.000
_cell.angle_alpha   90.00
_cell.angle_beta   90.00
_cell.angle_gamma   90.00
#
_symmetry.space_group_name_H-M   'P 1'
#
loop_
_entity.id
_entity.type
_entity.pdbx_description
1 polymer ?
#
loop_
_entity_poly.entity_id
_entity_poly.type
_entity_poly.pdbx_seq_one_letter_code
_entity_poly.pdbx_strand_id
1 'polypeptide(L)' 'MPQNVLGTELQACCTDPMTGFYRDGICRTGADDEGL' A
#
# COMPACT_ATOMS: atom_id res chain seq x y z
N MET A 1 -8.57 6.54 5.18
CA MET A 1 -7.96 5.25 4.79
C MET A 1 -7.55 5.34 3.34
N PRO A 2 -6.44 4.72 2.91
CA PRO A 2 -6.01 4.77 1.52
C PRO A 2 -7.11 4.19 0.62
N GLN A 3 -7.28 4.78 -0.56
CA GLN A 3 -8.33 4.44 -1.51
C GLN A 3 -7.70 3.87 -2.78
N ASN A 4 -8.31 2.85 -3.37
CA ASN A 4 -7.93 2.36 -4.69
C ASN A 4 -8.51 3.25 -5.80
N VAL A 5 -8.15 2.97 -7.05
CA VAL A 5 -8.56 3.76 -8.22
C VAL A 5 -10.07 3.78 -8.50
N LEU A 6 -10.85 2.89 -7.88
CA LEU A 6 -12.31 2.82 -8.02
C LEU A 6 -13.06 3.67 -6.98
N GLY A 7 -12.34 4.37 -6.10
CA GLY A 7 -12.97 5.12 -5.03
C GLY A 7 -13.41 4.24 -3.84
N THR A 8 -12.95 2.99 -3.75
CA THR A 8 -13.20 2.11 -2.60
C THR A 8 -11.94 1.91 -1.78
N GLU A 9 -12.06 1.34 -0.59
CA GLU A 9 -10.92 1.11 0.30
C GLU A 9 -9.80 0.32 -0.40
N LEU A 10 -8.55 0.75 -0.17
CA LEU A 10 -7.39 0.04 -0.70
C LEU A 10 -7.18 -1.27 0.06
N GLN A 11 -7.26 -2.38 -0.67
CA GLN A 11 -7.09 -3.72 -0.11
C GLN A 11 -5.61 -4.11 0.00
N ALA A 12 -5.33 -5.16 0.79
CA ALA A 12 -4.01 -5.77 0.84
C ALA A 12 -3.64 -6.34 -0.55
N CYS A 13 -2.40 -6.10 -0.97
CA CYS A 13 -1.82 -6.60 -2.20
C CYS A 13 -1.19 -8.00 -2.00
N CYS A 14 -0.35 -8.19 -0.98
CA CYS A 14 0.24 -9.48 -0.66
C CYS A 14 0.82 -9.50 0.77
N THR A 15 0.65 -10.64 1.46
CA THR A 15 1.16 -10.85 2.83
C THR A 15 2.20 -11.96 2.93
N ASP A 16 2.45 -12.71 1.85
CA ASP A 16 3.44 -13.80 1.80
C ASP A 16 4.11 -13.88 0.41
N PRO A 17 5.27 -13.23 0.20
CA PRO A 17 5.97 -12.37 1.15
C PRO A 17 5.23 -11.04 1.40
N MET A 18 5.37 -10.47 2.60
CA MET A 18 4.76 -9.19 2.97
C MET A 18 5.26 -8.04 2.09
N THR A 19 4.36 -7.37 1.35
CA THR A 19 4.68 -6.25 0.44
C THR A 19 4.36 -4.87 1.05
N GLY A 20 4.41 -3.82 0.23
CA GLY A 20 4.17 -2.42 0.63
C GLY A 20 5.42 -1.73 1.18
N PHE A 21 5.60 -0.42 0.93
CA PHE A 21 6.75 0.35 1.46
C PHE A 21 6.85 0.22 2.98
N TYR A 22 5.71 0.36 3.67
CA TYR A 22 5.60 0.22 5.13
C TYR A 22 5.55 -1.24 5.62
N ARG A 23 5.72 -2.23 4.73
CA ARG A 23 5.69 -3.68 5.02
C ARG A 23 4.45 -4.13 5.78
N ASP A 24 3.30 -3.62 5.38
CA ASP A 24 1.97 -3.97 5.90
C ASP A 24 1.09 -4.70 4.87
N GLY A 25 1.67 -5.07 3.72
CA GLY A 25 0.99 -5.76 2.64
C GLY A 25 0.08 -4.86 1.81
N ILE A 26 0.06 -3.54 2.04
CA ILE A 26 -0.80 -2.59 1.33
C ILE A 26 0.07 -1.69 0.43
N CYS A 27 -0.38 -1.46 -0.80
CA CYS A 27 0.29 -0.56 -1.74
C CYS A 27 -0.01 0.92 -1.44
N ARG A 28 0.11 1.34 -0.17
CA ARG A 28 -0.03 2.73 0.23
C ARG A 28 1.34 3.42 0.25
N THR A 29 1.33 4.69 -0.09
CA THR A 29 2.49 5.59 -0.04
C THR A 29 2.35 6.59 1.11
N GLY A 30 3.35 7.43 1.32
CA GLY A 30 3.35 8.53 2.29
C GLY A 30 4.63 9.35 2.19
N ALA A 31 4.87 10.24 3.16
CA ALA A 31 5.93 11.25 3.06
C ALA A 31 7.35 10.66 2.89
N ASP A 32 7.59 9.47 3.46
CA ASP A 32 8.91 8.83 3.44
C ASP A 32 9.12 7.90 2.22
N ASP A 33 8.07 7.64 1.43
CA ASP A 33 8.09 6.72 0.28
C ASP A 33 8.40 7.48 -1.02
N GLU A 34 9.64 7.94 -1.15
CA GLU A 34 10.09 8.79 -2.27
C GLU A 34 10.31 8.04 -3.59
N GLY A 35 10.39 6.70 -3.57
CA GLY A 35 10.48 5.87 -4.78
C GLY A 35 11.80 5.96 -5.56
N LEU A 36 12.91 6.28 -4.89
CA LEU A 36 14.26 6.36 -5.48
C LEU A 36 14.89 4.99 -5.79
#